data_AF-A0A522AFI7-F1
#
_entry.id   AF-A0A522AFI7-F1
#
_cell.length_a   1.000
_cell.length_b   1.000
_cell.length_c   1.000
_cell.angle_alpha   90.00
_cell.angle_beta   90.00
_cell.angle_gamma   90.00
#
_symmetry.space_group_name_H-M   'P 1'
#
loop_
_entity.id
_entity.type
_entity.pdbx_description
1 polymer ?
#
loop_
_entity_poly.entity_id
_entity_poly.type
_entity_poly.pdbx_seq_one_letter_code
_entity_poly.pdbx_strand_id
1 'polypeptide(L)'
;MTHKAPSLFDWNIAGPAIGDSFKKLDPRLMIKNPVMFVTMIGAALTTVGIFTSATERGFIAQLAVWLWFTVLFANFAEAVAEGRGKAQA
;
A
#
# COMPACT_ATOMS: atom_id res chain seq x y z
N MET A 1 -20.41 -3.62 32.14
CA MET A 1 -19.52 -4.09 31.07
C MET A 1 -19.10 -2.88 30.27
N THR A 2 -17.87 -2.42 30.42
CA THR A 2 -17.38 -1.18 29.79
C THR A 2 -17.14 -1.47 28.32
N HIS A 3 -18.07 -1.06 27.43
CA HIS A 3 -17.84 -1.13 25.99
C HIS A 3 -16.68 -0.19 25.64
N LYS A 4 -15.51 -0.77 25.41
CA LYS A 4 -14.35 -0.07 24.89
C LYS A 4 -14.73 0.43 23.50
N ALA A 5 -14.81 1.75 23.32
CA ALA A 5 -15.10 2.35 22.02
C ALA A 5 -14.13 1.78 20.97
N PRO A 6 -14.60 1.38 19.78
CA PRO A 6 -13.74 0.81 18.75
C PRO A 6 -12.65 1.83 18.40
N SER A 7 -11.42 1.52 18.82
CA SER A 7 -10.27 2.40 18.62
C SER A 7 -9.95 2.47 17.13
N LEU A 8 -9.57 3.64 16.63
CA LEU A 8 -9.03 3.76 15.27
C LEU A 8 -7.80 2.86 15.05
N PHE A 9 -7.10 2.55 16.14
CA PHE A 9 -5.93 1.68 16.22
C PHE A 9 -6.26 0.33 16.84
N ASP A 10 -7.42 -0.25 16.54
CA ASP A 10 -7.67 -1.63 16.94
C ASP A 10 -6.65 -2.54 16.24
N TRP A 11 -5.67 -3.01 17.02
CA TRP A 11 -4.52 -3.75 16.51
C TRP A 11 -4.93 -5.06 15.84
N ASN A 12 -6.10 -5.58 16.23
CA ASN A 12 -6.77 -6.70 15.56
C ASN A 12 -7.13 -6.43 14.09
N ILE A 13 -7.27 -5.17 13.68
CA ILE A 13 -7.56 -4.78 12.29
C ILE A 13 -6.26 -4.30 11.61
N ALA A 14 -5.47 -3.48 12.31
CA ALA A 14 -4.25 -2.88 11.73
C ALA A 14 -3.17 -3.93 11.39
N GLY A 15 -2.95 -4.94 12.25
CA GLY A 15 -1.95 -5.99 12.01
C GLY A 15 -2.23 -6.81 10.73
N PRO A 16 -3.43 -7.40 10.57
CA PRO A 16 -3.80 -8.09 9.35
C PRO A 16 -3.78 -7.19 8.10
N ALA A 17 -4.22 -5.94 8.23
CA ALA A 17 -4.25 -4.99 7.12
C ALA A 17 -2.86 -4.66 6.57
N ILE A 18 -1.80 -4.67 7.41
CA ILE A 18 -0.42 -4.56 6.93
C ILE A 18 -0.07 -5.76 6.04
N GLY A 19 -0.35 -6.98 6.50
CA GLY A 19 -0.07 -8.18 5.70
C GLY A 19 -0.86 -8.19 4.37
N ASP A 20 -2.12 -7.78 4.41
CA ASP A 20 -2.98 -7.72 3.24
C ASP A 20 -2.59 -6.61 2.26
N SER A 21 -1.98 -5.50 2.73
CA SER A 21 -1.52 -4.42 1.83
C SER A 21 -0.42 -4.90 0.88
N PHE A 22 0.47 -5.78 1.36
CA PHE A 22 1.49 -6.43 0.53
C PHE A 22 0.89 -7.49 -0.41
N LYS A 23 -0.12 -8.25 0.03
CA LYS A 23 -0.81 -9.22 -0.85
C LYS A 23 -1.55 -8.52 -1.99
N LYS A 24 -2.11 -7.33 -1.73
CA LYS A 24 -2.76 -6.49 -2.74
C LYS A 24 -1.80 -5.88 -3.76
N LEU A 25 -0.48 -6.07 -3.61
CA LEU A 25 0.49 -5.70 -4.65
C LEU A 25 0.45 -6.62 -5.88
N ASP A 26 -0.37 -7.67 -5.92
CA ASP A 26 -0.53 -8.48 -7.12
C ASP A 26 -1.10 -7.61 -8.27
N PRO A 27 -0.38 -7.44 -9.40
CA PRO A 27 -0.83 -6.61 -10.52
C PRO A 27 -2.19 -7.05 -11.08
N ARG A 28 -2.57 -8.33 -10.92
CA ARG A 28 -3.89 -8.85 -11.34
C ARG A 28 -5.03 -8.26 -10.52
N LEU A 29 -4.78 -7.98 -9.24
CA LEU A 29 -5.75 -7.33 -8.36
C LEU A 29 -5.80 -5.82 -8.62
N MET A 30 -4.63 -5.22 -8.81
CA MET A 30 -4.48 -3.77 -9.02
C MET A 30 -5.17 -3.27 -10.30
N ILE A 31 -5.29 -4.08 -11.36
CA ILE A 31 -5.95 -3.68 -12.63
C ILE A 31 -7.37 -3.14 -12.42
N LYS A 32 -8.07 -3.57 -11.37
CA LYS A 32 -9.42 -3.06 -11.03
C LYS A 32 -9.39 -1.65 -10.43
N ASN A 33 -8.25 -1.21 -9.92
CA ASN A 33 -7.99 0.12 -9.39
C ASN A 33 -6.96 0.84 -10.30
N PRO A 34 -7.40 1.46 -11.41
CA PRO A 34 -6.51 1.95 -12.47
C PRO A 34 -5.51 3.01 -11.97
N VAL A 35 -5.92 3.87 -11.05
CA VAL A 35 -5.05 4.91 -10.47
C VAL A 35 -3.90 4.29 -9.68
N MET A 36 -4.22 3.31 -8.83
CA MET A 36 -3.21 2.59 -8.05
C MET A 36 -2.29 1.75 -8.95
N PHE A 37 -2.84 1.10 -9.97
CA PHE A 37 -2.08 0.28 -10.91
C PHE A 37 -1.03 1.09 -11.67
N VAL A 38 -1.40 2.25 -12.21
CA VAL A 38 -0.46 3.14 -12.90
C VAL A 38 0.65 3.60 -11.96
N THR A 39 0.31 3.91 -10.71
CA THR A 39 1.28 4.32 -9.69
C THR A 39 2.28 3.21 -9.38
N MET A 40 1.82 1.95 -9.27
CA MET A 40 2.71 0.79 -9.10
C MET A 40 3.63 0.58 -10.29
N ILE A 41 3.12 0.71 -11.53
CA ILE A 41 3.97 0.62 -12.72
C ILE A 41 5.03 1.73 -12.68
N GLY A 42 4.64 2.96 -12.34
CA GLY A 42 5.56 4.07 -12.13
C GLY A 42 6.64 3.72 -11.11
N ALA A 43 6.26 3.21 -9.93
CA ALA A 43 7.19 2.77 -8.90
C ALA A 43 8.18 1.71 -9.40
N ALA A 44 7.69 0.72 -10.15
CA ALA A 44 8.52 -0.33 -10.73
C ALA A 44 9.51 0.23 -11.77
N LEU A 45 9.06 1.11 -12.67
CA LEU A 45 9.90 1.76 -13.67
C LEU A 45 10.96 2.65 -13.02
N THR A 46 10.59 3.45 -12.02
CA THR A 46 11.54 4.29 -11.26
C THR A 46 12.56 3.41 -10.52
N THR A 47 12.14 2.26 -9.98
CA THR A 47 13.05 1.30 -9.34
C THR A 47 14.07 0.74 -10.34
N VAL A 48 13.64 0.39 -11.56
CA VAL A 48 14.57 -0.01 -12.65
C VAL A 48 15.50 1.14 -13.02
N GLY A 49 14.98 2.38 -13.01
CA GLY A 49 15.74 3.62 -13.24
C GLY A 49 16.96 3.80 -12.33
N ILE A 50 16.93 3.25 -11.11
CA ILE A 50 18.06 3.28 -10.18
C ILE A 50 19.29 2.57 -10.77
N PHE A 51 19.07 1.49 -11.51
CA PHE A 51 20.14 0.66 -12.07
C PHE A 51 20.57 1.13 -13.46
N THR A 52 19.70 1.82 -14.20
CA THR A 52 19.98 2.29 -15.56
C THR A 52 20.52 3.71 -15.60
N SER A 53 20.25 4.54 -14.59
CA SER A 53 20.74 5.92 -14.55
C SER A 53 22.22 6.01 -14.16
N ALA A 54 22.98 6.78 -14.94
CA ALA A 54 24.37 7.11 -14.67
C ALA A 54 24.52 8.24 -13.63
N THR A 55 23.48 9.05 -13.42
CA THR A 55 23.47 10.21 -12.50
C THR A 55 22.25 10.16 -11.57
N GLU A 56 22.27 10.93 -10.48
CA GLU A 56 21.09 11.16 -9.60
C GLU A 56 20.43 9.91 -9.00
N ARG A 57 21.17 8.80 -8.85
CA ARG A 57 20.62 7.53 -8.31
C ARG A 57 19.97 7.71 -6.93
N GLY A 58 20.52 8.58 -6.08
CA GLY A 58 19.97 8.87 -4.76
C GLY A 58 18.57 9.50 -4.84
N PHE A 59 18.38 10.47 -5.74
CA PHE A 59 17.09 11.11 -5.98
C PHE A 59 16.09 10.11 -6.57
N ILE A 60 16.49 9.30 -7.55
CA ILE A 60 15.64 8.27 -8.16
C ILE A 60 15.22 7.23 -7.11
N ALA A 61 16.15 6.80 -6.24
CA ALA A 61 15.85 5.89 -5.15
C ALA A 61 14.85 6.49 -4.16
N GLN A 62 15.01 7.77 -3.79
CA GLN A 62 14.06 8.48 -2.93
C GLN A 62 12.65 8.55 -3.55
N LEU A 63 12.55 8.83 -4.85
CA LEU A 63 11.28 8.80 -5.57
C LEU A 63 10.66 7.41 -5.61
N ALA A 64 11.45 6.37 -5.91
CA ALA A 64 10.98 4.98 -5.92
C ALA A 64 10.43 4.57 -4.55
N VAL A 65 11.14 4.89 -3.47
CA VAL A 65 10.69 4.62 -2.10
C VAL A 65 9.36 5.32 -1.80
N TRP A 66 9.21 6.60 -2.19
CA TRP A 66 7.96 7.31 -1.99
C TRP A 66 6.81 6.72 -2.79
N LEU A 67 7.03 6.33 -4.05
CA LEU A 67 6.00 5.69 -4.88
C LEU A 67 5.57 4.33 -4.33
N TRP A 68 6.51 3.52 -3.83
CA TRP A 68 6.15 2.27 -3.16
C TRP A 68 5.38 2.51 -1.87
N PHE A 69 5.77 3.52 -1.10
CA PHE A 69 5.06 3.88 0.12
C PHE A 69 3.62 4.32 -0.16
N THR A 70 3.37 5.13 -1.18
CA THR A 70 2.00 5.56 -1.52
C THR A 70 1.13 4.36 -1.95
N VAL A 71 1.70 3.43 -2.73
CA VAL A 71 0.99 2.21 -3.13
C VAL A 71 0.64 1.35 -1.91
N LEU A 72 1.61 1.10 -1.03
CA LEU A 72 1.39 0.31 0.18
C LEU A 72 0.39 0.97 1.13
N PHE A 73 0.45 2.30 1.27
CA PHE A 73 -0.46 3.05 2.12
C PHE A 73 -1.91 2.98 1.63
N ALA A 74 -2.14 3.15 0.32
CA ALA A 74 -3.48 3.02 -0.21
C ALA A 74 -4.01 1.57 -0.14
N ASN A 75 -3.16 0.57 -0.40
CA ASN A 75 -3.53 -0.83 -0.19
C ASN A 75 -3.88 -1.13 1.28
N PHE A 76 -3.15 -0.52 2.22
CA PHE A 76 -3.42 -0.62 3.65
C PHE A 76 -4.75 0.05 4.02
N ALA A 77 -5.02 1.27 3.53
CA ALA A 77 -6.29 1.96 3.76
C ALA A 77 -7.48 1.13 3.25
N GLU A 78 -7.33 0.50 2.08
CA GLU A 78 -8.32 -0.40 1.51
C GLU A 78 -8.52 -1.66 2.38
N ALA A 79 -7.43 -2.29 2.84
CA ALA A 79 -7.49 -3.45 3.72
C ALA A 79 -8.12 -3.14 5.09
N VAL A 80 -7.85 -1.96 5.66
CA VAL A 80 -8.50 -1.49 6.91
C VAL A 80 -10.00 -1.27 6.67
N ALA A 81 -10.40 -0.69 5.54
CA ALA A 81 -11.80 -0.47 5.21
C ALA A 81 -12.56 -1.81 5.09
N GLU A 82 -11.97 -2.80 4.40
CA GLU A 82 -12.54 -4.15 4.28
C GLU A 82 -12.58 -4.90 5.62
N GLY A 83 -11.52 -4.78 6.44
CA GLY A 83 -11.44 -5.41 7.76
C GLY A 83 -12.52 -4.91 8.72
N ARG A 84 -12.84 -3.60 8.67
CA ARG A 84 -13.96 -3.01 9.43
C ARG A 84 -15.32 -3.49 8.91
N GLY A 85 -15.50 -3.58 7.58
CA GLY A 85 -16.74 -4.08 6.99
C GLY A 85 -17.06 -5.53 7.38
N LYS A 86 -16.04 -6.38 7.51
CA LYS A 86 -16.21 -7.77 7.96
C LYS A 86 -16.43 -7.91 9.48
N ALA A 87 -15.89 -7.00 10.29
CA ALA A 87 -16.04 -7.03 11.75
C ALA A 87 -17.38 -6.45 12.25
N GLN A 88 -18.12 -5.78 11.37
CA GLN A 88 -19.45 -5.20 11.65
C GLN A 88 -20.61 -5.98 11.00
N ALA A 89 -20.30 -7.04 10.23
CA ALA A 89 -21.29 -7.91 9.56
C ALA A 89 -21.54 -9.20 10.34
#